data_AF-A0A7H8KA02-F1
#
_entry.id   AF-A0A7H8KA02-F1
#
_cell.length_a   1.000
_cell.length_b   1.000
_cell.length_c   1.000
_cell.angle_alpha   90.00
_cell.angle_beta   90.00
_cell.angle_gamma   90.00
#
_symmetry.space_group_name_H-M   'P 1'
#
loop_
_entity.id
_entity.type
_entity.pdbx_description
1 polymer ?
#
loop_
_entity_poly.entity_id
_entity_poly.type
_entity_poly.pdbx_seq_one_letter_code
_entity_poly.pdbx_strand_id
1 'polypeptide(L)'
;MQVTSGADAIRRIGNLAASLSRRLVARYRRLDVRLRRAVAITAVLTMLGVSAVAASIGTATAEPAVLVGKDVPADQATAIVAAALSCPALTPARLAGQVMAASGFEVNQRSTAGGAGVAALTEATWQRWAPWPQAPRLDAAANILALARHMCDLVGQLRHAGVSGDPWRLALAAYHSGADAVRAAGGVPASAEDYVATVAAYAEGYAGRSDLAVTVEPTPPPRPVEAAPTPGTAPRPVPAAYLDLVLAAGKVCATVTPARVAAQLMASSGFNPNLLGPNGGQGIAQFLPAIWARYAAPSASPWDPTVAIPTLGRAMCSLSGELAGLGTDPYPIALAAYHWGTTVVQQAGGVPDAAGLRDFTGMVLAYVEHYTRDARLGAPPATPTAGPRSGGPSAPPLADAPPPTPPAAPTPDLPTPARATPTRTTPPPATTAASYPGRPMIGWENRCVEVPGARSVDGAQLQMARCVSGNVGQKWSFSKGTMMALGKCMDLAWAGTTDGTAIQLADCNGGWAQQFRLTSAGDIVNPHTDKCVDIRDWGTRLQLWTCSGTANQKWRRG
;
A
#
# COMPACT_ATOMS: atom_id res chain seq x y z
N MET A 1 -45.97 12.95 15.03
CA MET A 1 -46.94 12.21 15.86
C MET A 1 -47.67 11.24 14.95
N GLN A 2 -47.44 9.95 15.19
CA GLN A 2 -48.10 8.74 14.67
C GLN A 2 -48.48 8.62 13.19
N VAL A 3 -47.51 8.08 12.44
CA VAL A 3 -47.70 7.06 11.42
C VAL A 3 -48.48 5.89 12.02
N THR A 4 -49.66 5.58 11.47
CA THR A 4 -50.31 4.26 11.57
C THR A 4 -50.31 3.68 10.14
N SER A 5 -49.27 2.93 9.80
CA SER A 5 -49.22 1.46 9.80
C SER A 5 -49.69 0.83 8.49
N GLY A 6 -48.75 0.71 7.53
CA GLY A 6 -48.90 -0.11 6.32
C GLY A 6 -49.11 -1.61 6.61
N ALA A 7 -48.92 -2.04 7.86
CA ALA A 7 -49.20 -3.42 8.28
C ALA A 7 -50.72 -3.73 8.27
N ASP A 8 -51.60 -2.75 8.49
CA ASP A 8 -53.05 -2.95 8.42
C ASP A 8 -53.57 -3.06 6.98
N ALA A 9 -52.92 -2.41 6.02
CA ALA A 9 -53.25 -2.53 4.60
C ALA A 9 -52.90 -3.92 4.05
N ILE A 10 -51.72 -4.44 4.39
CA ILE A 10 -51.27 -5.77 3.96
C ILE A 10 -52.15 -6.87 4.61
N ARG A 11 -52.51 -6.71 5.88
CA ARG A 11 -53.40 -7.67 6.57
C ARG A 11 -54.82 -7.69 5.99
N ARG A 12 -55.34 -6.53 5.54
CA ARG A 12 -56.65 -6.44 4.85
C ARG A 12 -56.62 -7.10 3.47
N ILE A 13 -55.55 -6.92 2.69
CA ILE A 13 -55.40 -7.56 1.38
C ILE A 13 -55.28 -9.08 1.52
N GLY A 14 -54.47 -9.57 2.48
CA GLY A 14 -54.33 -10.99 2.76
C GLY A 14 -55.65 -11.66 3.19
N ASN A 15 -56.44 -10.98 4.03
CA ASN A 15 -57.75 -11.47 4.46
C ASN A 15 -58.78 -11.47 3.32
N LEU A 16 -58.74 -10.47 2.42
CA LEU A 16 -59.58 -10.45 1.22
C LEU A 16 -59.24 -11.59 0.26
N ALA A 17 -57.96 -11.81 -0.04
CA ALA A 17 -57.49 -12.90 -0.89
C ALA A 17 -57.85 -14.28 -0.31
N ALA A 18 -57.70 -14.48 1.00
CA ALA A 18 -58.08 -15.71 1.68
C ALA A 18 -59.60 -15.90 1.77
N SER A 19 -60.40 -14.83 1.75
CA SER A 19 -61.87 -14.92 1.72
C SER A 19 -62.37 -15.26 0.32
N LEU A 20 -61.74 -14.71 -0.73
CA LEU A 20 -62.02 -15.01 -2.13
C LEU A 20 -61.65 -16.45 -2.47
N SER A 21 -60.49 -16.93 -2.05
CA SER A 21 -60.06 -18.32 -2.27
C SER A 21 -61.01 -19.32 -1.61
N ARG A 22 -61.45 -19.06 -0.36
CA ARG A 22 -62.43 -19.91 0.34
C ARG A 22 -63.79 -19.93 -0.35
N ARG A 23 -64.28 -18.79 -0.85
CA ARG A 23 -65.55 -18.70 -1.60
C ARG A 23 -65.47 -19.42 -2.95
N LEU A 24 -64.33 -19.32 -3.64
CA LEU A 24 -64.09 -20.01 -4.92
C LEU A 24 -64.01 -21.54 -4.74
N VAL A 25 -63.28 -22.01 -3.73
CA VAL A 25 -63.19 -23.44 -3.40
C VAL A 25 -64.55 -24.01 -2.95
N ALA A 26 -65.33 -23.24 -2.18
CA ALA A 26 -66.68 -23.63 -1.77
C ALA A 26 -67.66 -23.69 -2.95
N ARG A 27 -67.54 -22.79 -3.96
CA ARG A 27 -68.33 -22.84 -5.20
C ARG A 27 -67.90 -24.01 -6.09
N TYR A 28 -66.60 -24.26 -6.23
CA TYR A 28 -66.08 -25.42 -6.97
C TYR A 28 -66.56 -26.75 -6.36
N ARG A 29 -66.62 -26.86 -5.03
CA ARG A 29 -67.17 -28.03 -4.31
C ARG A 29 -68.69 -28.18 -4.39
N ARG A 30 -69.43 -27.25 -4.99
CA ARG A 30 -70.88 -27.38 -5.27
C ARG A 30 -71.18 -27.75 -6.73
N LEU A 31 -70.17 -27.75 -7.60
CA LEU A 31 -70.34 -28.20 -8.98
C LEU A 31 -70.48 -29.73 -9.03
N ASP A 32 -71.28 -30.24 -9.97
CA ASP A 32 -71.34 -31.67 -10.27
C ASP A 32 -69.97 -32.18 -10.76
N VAL A 33 -69.67 -33.46 -10.53
CA VAL A 33 -68.41 -34.14 -10.87
C VAL A 33 -68.03 -33.94 -12.34
N ARG A 34 -69.01 -33.92 -13.26
CA ARG A 34 -68.75 -33.67 -14.70
C ARG A 34 -68.24 -32.25 -14.95
N LEU A 35 -68.80 -31.25 -14.27
CA LEU A 35 -68.39 -29.86 -14.41
C LEU A 35 -67.04 -29.59 -13.72
N ARG A 36 -66.74 -30.26 -12.60
CA ARG A 36 -65.42 -30.18 -11.96
C ARG A 36 -64.31 -30.73 -12.84
N ARG A 37 -64.56 -31.86 -13.50
CA ARG A 37 -63.60 -32.43 -14.47
C ARG A 37 -63.39 -31.49 -15.65
N ALA A 38 -64.45 -30.88 -16.18
CA ALA A 38 -64.32 -29.88 -17.25
C ALA A 38 -63.47 -28.68 -16.82
N VAL A 39 -63.76 -28.06 -15.67
CA VAL A 39 -63.00 -26.90 -15.15
C VAL A 39 -61.53 -27.25 -14.87
N ALA A 40 -61.24 -28.44 -14.34
CA ALA A 40 -59.88 -28.91 -14.11
C ALA A 40 -59.13 -29.16 -15.42
N ILE A 41 -59.79 -29.76 -16.43
CA ILE A 41 -59.20 -29.99 -17.76
C ILE A 41 -58.94 -28.65 -18.47
N THR A 42 -59.85 -27.68 -18.39
CA THR A 42 -59.64 -26.35 -18.96
C THR A 42 -58.48 -25.63 -18.27
N ALA A 43 -58.36 -25.70 -16.94
CA ALA A 43 -57.26 -25.09 -16.20
C ALA A 43 -55.89 -25.71 -16.55
N VAL A 44 -55.83 -27.04 -16.71
CA VAL A 44 -54.62 -27.75 -17.14
C VAL A 44 -54.28 -27.45 -18.60
N LEU A 45 -55.27 -27.37 -19.50
CA LEU A 45 -55.06 -26.99 -20.90
C LEU A 45 -54.64 -25.52 -21.04
N THR A 46 -55.10 -24.61 -20.18
CA THR A 46 -54.59 -23.22 -20.16
C THR A 46 -53.17 -23.12 -19.62
N MET A 47 -52.77 -23.97 -18.66
CA MET A 47 -51.37 -24.01 -18.21
C MET A 47 -50.44 -24.65 -19.25
N LEU A 48 -50.89 -25.68 -19.97
CA LEU A 48 -50.10 -26.33 -21.03
C LEU A 48 -50.08 -25.51 -22.32
N GLY A 49 -51.09 -24.68 -22.58
CA GLY A 49 -51.14 -23.74 -23.72
C GLY A 49 -50.18 -22.55 -23.59
N VAL A 50 -49.69 -22.24 -22.39
CA VAL A 50 -48.65 -21.21 -22.17
C VAL A 50 -47.25 -21.74 -22.56
N SER A 51 -47.08 -23.05 -22.78
CA SER A 51 -45.79 -23.65 -23.16
C SER A 51 -45.56 -23.79 -24.67
N ALA A 52 -46.50 -23.34 -25.53
CA ALA A 52 -46.41 -23.52 -26.99
C ALA A 52 -46.50 -22.22 -27.83
N VAL A 53 -46.29 -21.05 -27.21
CA VAL A 53 -46.08 -19.76 -27.93
C VAL A 53 -44.72 -19.15 -27.53
N ALA A 54 -43.70 -20.00 -27.36
CA ALA A 54 -42.32 -19.60 -27.08
C ALA A 54 -41.35 -20.08 -28.18
N ALA A 55 -41.77 -20.06 -29.44
CA ALA A 55 -40.93 -20.42 -30.59
C ALA A 55 -41.02 -19.42 -31.76
N SER A 56 -41.36 -18.16 -31.49
CA SER A 56 -41.28 -17.08 -32.48
C SER A 56 -41.08 -15.68 -31.88
N ILE A 57 -40.56 -15.60 -30.65
CA ILE A 57 -40.02 -14.34 -30.14
C ILE A 57 -38.65 -14.22 -30.78
N GLY A 58 -38.52 -13.31 -31.74
CA GLY A 58 -37.24 -12.97 -32.32
C GLY A 58 -36.24 -12.77 -31.19
N THR A 59 -35.03 -13.31 -31.36
CA THR A 59 -33.89 -12.92 -30.55
C THR A 59 -33.68 -11.42 -30.77
N ALA A 60 -34.38 -10.60 -29.98
CA ALA A 60 -33.91 -9.30 -29.64
C ALA A 60 -32.62 -9.57 -28.86
N THR A 61 -31.51 -9.65 -29.58
CA THR A 61 -30.24 -9.24 -29.02
C THR A 61 -30.50 -7.83 -28.53
N ALA A 62 -30.74 -7.67 -27.24
CA ALA A 62 -30.58 -6.37 -26.63
C ALA A 62 -29.12 -6.02 -26.91
N GLU A 63 -28.88 -5.14 -27.88
CA GLU A 63 -27.63 -4.39 -27.90
C GLU A 63 -27.46 -3.85 -26.48
N PRO A 64 -26.31 -4.07 -25.82
CA PRO A 64 -26.12 -3.54 -24.48
C PRO A 64 -26.36 -2.04 -24.60
N ALA A 65 -27.40 -1.55 -23.93
CA ALA A 65 -27.66 -0.13 -23.87
C ALA A 65 -26.40 0.50 -23.28
N VAL A 66 -25.65 1.22 -24.11
CA VAL A 66 -24.47 1.94 -23.68
C VAL A 66 -24.96 2.87 -22.58
N LEU A 67 -24.57 2.59 -21.33
CA LEU A 67 -24.89 3.46 -20.21
C LEU A 67 -24.13 4.77 -20.44
N VAL A 68 -24.82 5.75 -21.01
CA VAL A 68 -24.25 7.08 -21.23
C VAL A 68 -24.19 7.75 -19.86
N GLY A 69 -22.98 7.76 -19.28
CA GLY A 69 -22.70 8.49 -18.06
C GLY A 69 -22.87 10.00 -18.22
N LYS A 70 -22.93 10.73 -17.11
CA LYS A 70 -22.93 12.21 -17.12
C LYS A 70 -21.58 12.75 -17.60
N ASP A 71 -21.55 14.01 -18.01
CA ASP A 71 -20.28 14.70 -18.25
C ASP A 71 -19.46 14.82 -16.96
N VAL A 72 -18.15 14.65 -17.09
CA VAL A 72 -17.23 14.75 -15.96
C VAL A 72 -16.98 16.23 -15.71
N PRO A 73 -17.24 16.75 -14.50
CA PRO A 73 -16.91 18.13 -14.15
C PRO A 73 -15.40 18.40 -14.34
N ALA A 74 -15.02 19.56 -14.88
CA ALA A 74 -13.64 19.84 -15.29
C ALA A 74 -12.61 19.76 -14.14
N ASP A 75 -13.01 20.17 -12.94
CA ASP A 75 -12.21 20.05 -11.71
C ASP A 75 -11.99 18.58 -11.33
N GLN A 76 -12.99 17.73 -11.54
CA GLN A 76 -12.91 16.28 -11.30
C GLN A 76 -12.17 15.54 -12.42
N ALA A 77 -12.26 15.98 -13.67
CA ALA A 77 -11.54 15.40 -14.81
C ALA A 77 -10.02 15.45 -14.56
N THR A 78 -9.51 16.59 -14.09
CA THR A 78 -8.10 16.75 -13.72
C THR A 78 -7.70 15.76 -12.61
N ALA A 79 -8.52 15.62 -11.58
CA ALA A 79 -8.27 14.68 -10.49
C ALA A 79 -8.33 13.22 -10.96
N ILE A 80 -9.26 12.87 -11.85
CA ILE A 80 -9.41 11.53 -12.43
C ILE A 80 -8.18 11.16 -13.26
N VAL A 81 -7.73 12.07 -14.13
CA VAL A 81 -6.54 11.89 -14.96
C VAL A 81 -5.31 11.67 -14.08
N ALA A 82 -5.11 12.51 -13.06
CA ALA A 82 -3.98 12.37 -12.13
C ALA A 82 -4.06 11.08 -11.29
N ALA A 83 -5.25 10.76 -10.75
CA ALA A 83 -5.44 9.60 -9.90
C ALA A 83 -5.36 8.28 -10.68
N ALA A 84 -5.71 8.26 -11.97
CA ALA A 84 -5.56 7.08 -12.82
C ALA A 84 -4.10 6.63 -12.96
N LEU A 85 -3.13 7.52 -12.74
CA LEU A 85 -1.70 7.19 -12.71
C LEU A 85 -1.27 6.43 -11.44
N SER A 86 -2.20 6.13 -10.52
CA SER A 86 -1.87 5.43 -9.26
C SER A 86 -1.45 3.97 -9.45
N CYS A 87 -1.88 3.31 -10.52
CA CYS A 87 -1.38 1.99 -10.91
C CYS A 87 -1.87 1.59 -12.33
N PRO A 88 -1.22 0.63 -13.01
CA PRO A 88 -1.54 0.25 -14.39
C PRO A 88 -2.95 -0.31 -14.63
N ALA A 89 -3.60 -0.81 -13.58
CA ALA A 89 -4.96 -1.33 -13.71
C ALA A 89 -5.99 -0.21 -13.88
N LEU A 90 -5.65 1.03 -13.54
CA LEU A 90 -6.53 2.17 -13.67
C LEU A 90 -6.27 2.93 -14.98
N THR A 91 -7.35 3.43 -15.55
CA THR A 91 -7.34 4.42 -16.62
C THR A 91 -8.30 5.54 -16.23
N PRO A 92 -8.19 6.75 -16.82
CA PRO A 92 -9.14 7.83 -16.56
C PRO A 92 -10.59 7.37 -16.78
N ALA A 93 -10.85 6.63 -17.87
CA ALA A 93 -12.16 6.08 -18.18
C ALA A 93 -12.66 5.05 -17.14
N ARG A 94 -11.79 4.13 -16.70
CA ARG A 94 -12.12 3.16 -15.64
C ARG A 94 -12.47 3.83 -14.31
N LEU A 95 -11.70 4.86 -13.93
CA LEU A 95 -11.92 5.60 -12.70
C LEU A 95 -13.17 6.49 -12.80
N ALA A 96 -13.38 7.18 -13.92
CA ALA A 96 -14.60 7.94 -14.21
C ALA A 96 -15.85 7.05 -14.19
N GLY A 97 -15.77 5.84 -14.76
CA GLY A 97 -16.85 4.86 -14.73
C GLY A 97 -17.25 4.45 -13.32
N GLN A 98 -16.28 4.25 -12.44
CA GLN A 98 -16.53 3.90 -11.05
C GLN A 98 -17.09 5.07 -10.23
N VAL A 99 -16.59 6.30 -10.46
CA VAL A 99 -17.12 7.52 -9.83
C VAL A 99 -18.56 7.81 -10.30
N MET A 100 -18.84 7.61 -11.60
CA MET A 100 -20.17 7.71 -12.17
C MET A 100 -21.14 6.72 -11.51
N ALA A 101 -20.73 5.45 -11.38
CA ALA A 101 -21.55 4.44 -10.70
C ALA A 101 -21.75 4.73 -9.21
N ALA A 102 -20.77 5.36 -8.56
CA ALA A 102 -20.81 5.65 -7.13
C ALA A 102 -21.74 6.82 -6.77
N SER A 103 -21.71 7.90 -7.55
CA SER A 103 -22.45 9.13 -7.23
C SER A 103 -23.01 9.89 -8.43
N GLY A 104 -22.62 9.55 -9.65
CA GLY A 104 -22.89 10.40 -10.81
C GLY A 104 -22.17 11.75 -10.72
N PHE A 105 -20.95 11.77 -10.17
CA PHE A 105 -20.10 12.94 -9.92
C PHE A 105 -20.58 13.94 -8.85
N GLU A 106 -21.56 13.53 -8.03
CA GLU A 106 -22.12 14.39 -6.97
C GLU A 106 -21.23 14.40 -5.72
N VAL A 107 -20.64 15.57 -5.41
CA VAL A 107 -19.69 15.73 -4.28
C VAL A 107 -20.33 15.55 -2.90
N ASN A 108 -21.63 15.79 -2.78
CA ASN A 108 -22.38 15.70 -1.53
C ASN A 108 -23.12 14.37 -1.35
N GLN A 109 -22.84 13.38 -2.20
CA GLN A 109 -23.53 12.11 -2.18
C GLN A 109 -23.32 11.38 -0.84
N ARG A 110 -24.39 10.74 -0.37
CA ARG A 110 -24.36 9.81 0.76
C ARG A 110 -25.09 8.53 0.39
N SER A 111 -24.43 7.39 0.59
CA SER A 111 -25.04 6.08 0.35
C SER A 111 -25.63 5.49 1.65
N THR A 112 -26.61 4.60 1.51
CA THR A 112 -27.20 3.85 2.63
C THR A 112 -26.20 2.90 3.30
N ALA A 113 -25.11 2.54 2.61
CA ALA A 113 -23.99 1.76 3.14
C ALA A 113 -22.96 2.62 3.90
N GLY A 114 -23.26 3.89 4.19
CA GLY A 114 -22.37 4.81 4.91
C GLY A 114 -21.24 5.39 4.05
N GLY A 115 -21.39 5.31 2.71
CA GLY A 115 -20.49 5.95 1.76
C GLY A 115 -20.74 7.45 1.67
N ALA A 116 -19.69 8.25 1.46
CA ALA A 116 -19.84 9.69 1.27
C ALA A 116 -18.79 10.29 0.32
N GLY A 117 -19.17 11.39 -0.34
CA GLY A 117 -18.36 12.06 -1.35
C GLY A 117 -18.54 11.47 -2.75
N VAL A 118 -17.81 12.02 -3.72
CA VAL A 118 -17.98 11.69 -5.14
C VAL A 118 -17.66 10.22 -5.49
N ALA A 119 -16.77 9.55 -4.75
CA ALA A 119 -16.50 8.12 -4.90
C ALA A 119 -17.25 7.23 -3.88
N ALA A 120 -18.20 7.80 -3.12
CA ALA A 120 -19.03 7.11 -2.12
C ALA A 120 -18.25 6.19 -1.16
N LEU A 121 -17.03 6.58 -0.78
CA LEU A 121 -16.16 5.76 0.08
C LEU A 121 -16.77 5.62 1.48
N THR A 122 -16.67 4.43 2.09
CA THR A 122 -17.08 4.20 3.49
C THR A 122 -16.16 4.92 4.48
N GLU A 123 -16.57 5.07 5.75
CA GLU A 123 -15.70 5.67 6.78
C GLU A 123 -14.37 4.93 6.91
N ALA A 124 -14.40 3.60 6.99
CA ALA A 124 -13.21 2.77 7.11
C ALA A 124 -12.27 2.92 5.90
N THR A 125 -12.83 2.94 4.68
CA THR A 125 -12.04 3.12 3.45
C THR A 125 -11.40 4.51 3.42
N TRP A 126 -12.15 5.56 3.76
CA TRP A 126 -11.65 6.94 3.79
C TRP A 126 -10.51 7.11 4.81
N GLN A 127 -10.68 6.61 6.03
CA GLN A 127 -9.64 6.69 7.07
C GLN A 127 -8.33 6.01 6.64
N ARG A 128 -8.43 4.97 5.82
CA ARG A 128 -7.28 4.22 5.32
C ARG A 128 -6.60 4.91 4.13
N TRP A 129 -7.37 5.49 3.22
CA TRP A 129 -6.88 5.92 1.90
C TRP A 129 -6.93 7.42 1.64
N ALA A 130 -7.43 8.22 2.59
CA ALA A 130 -7.41 9.68 2.49
C ALA A 130 -6.00 10.19 2.15
N PRO A 131 -5.88 11.16 1.23
CA PRO A 131 -4.58 11.48 0.66
C PRO A 131 -3.63 12.22 1.58
N TRP A 132 -4.16 12.98 2.55
CA TRP A 132 -3.41 13.66 3.61
C TRP A 132 -4.23 13.72 4.91
N PRO A 133 -3.58 13.92 6.08
CA PRO A 133 -4.29 14.12 7.34
C PRO A 133 -5.28 15.29 7.25
N GLN A 134 -6.51 15.11 7.74
CA GLN A 134 -7.59 16.12 7.71
C GLN A 134 -8.10 16.49 6.30
N ALA A 135 -7.81 15.69 5.26
CA ALA A 135 -8.40 15.88 3.95
C ALA A 135 -9.93 16.05 4.06
N PRO A 136 -10.52 17.09 3.45
CA PRO A 136 -11.96 17.27 3.50
C PRO A 136 -12.65 16.11 2.77
N ARG A 137 -13.61 15.45 3.43
CA ARG A 137 -14.26 14.27 2.88
C ARG A 137 -15.04 14.53 1.59
N LEU A 138 -15.56 15.74 1.44
CA LEU A 138 -16.35 16.19 0.29
C LEU A 138 -15.49 16.89 -0.78
N ASP A 139 -14.16 17.00 -0.57
CA ASP A 139 -13.25 17.44 -1.62
C ASP A 139 -13.16 16.36 -2.70
N ALA A 140 -13.53 16.72 -3.93
CA ALA A 140 -13.67 15.77 -5.01
C ALA A 140 -12.32 15.11 -5.37
N ALA A 141 -11.26 15.91 -5.46
CA ALA A 141 -9.93 15.42 -5.81
C ALA A 141 -9.40 14.45 -4.76
N ALA A 142 -9.59 14.76 -3.48
CA ALA A 142 -9.16 13.91 -2.39
C ALA A 142 -9.93 12.58 -2.35
N ASN A 143 -11.24 12.63 -2.62
CA ASN A 143 -12.11 11.45 -2.68
C ASN A 143 -11.77 10.54 -3.87
N ILE A 144 -11.51 11.11 -5.05
CA ILE A 144 -11.08 10.40 -6.26
C ILE A 144 -9.71 9.74 -6.06
N LEU A 145 -8.75 10.46 -5.48
CA LEU A 145 -7.41 9.92 -5.22
C LEU A 145 -7.43 8.80 -4.17
N ALA A 146 -8.26 8.91 -3.14
CA ALA A 146 -8.47 7.85 -2.16
C ALA A 146 -9.08 6.59 -2.79
N LEU A 147 -10.05 6.75 -3.71
CA LEU A 147 -10.61 5.63 -4.48
C LEU A 147 -9.51 4.94 -5.29
N ALA A 148 -8.71 5.70 -6.03
CA ALA A 148 -7.65 5.13 -6.87
C ALA A 148 -6.63 4.34 -6.04
N ARG A 149 -6.17 4.88 -4.90
CA ARG A 149 -5.27 4.18 -3.98
C ARG A 149 -5.87 2.88 -3.46
N HIS A 150 -7.16 2.89 -3.09
CA HIS A 150 -7.85 1.69 -2.64
C HIS A 150 -7.96 0.63 -3.74
N MET A 151 -8.32 1.04 -4.95
CA MET A 151 -8.42 0.12 -6.09
C MET A 151 -7.06 -0.52 -6.41
N CYS A 152 -5.97 0.25 -6.37
CA CYS A 152 -4.63 -0.27 -6.58
C CYS A 152 -4.18 -1.26 -5.50
N ASP A 153 -4.58 -1.04 -4.24
CA ASP A 153 -4.35 -2.00 -3.15
C ASP A 153 -5.12 -3.31 -3.38
N LEU A 154 -6.38 -3.25 -3.81
CA LEU A 154 -7.16 -4.45 -4.15
C LEU A 154 -6.57 -5.23 -5.32
N VAL A 155 -6.09 -4.54 -6.36
CA VAL A 155 -5.35 -5.15 -7.48
C VAL A 155 -4.13 -5.91 -6.96
N GLY A 156 -3.37 -5.30 -6.03
CA GLY A 156 -2.20 -5.93 -5.41
C GLY A 156 -2.55 -7.19 -4.62
N GLN A 157 -3.56 -7.11 -3.75
CA GLN A 157 -4.00 -8.24 -2.92
C GLN A 157 -4.44 -9.46 -3.76
N LEU A 158 -5.25 -9.22 -4.80
CA LEU A 158 -5.80 -10.31 -5.63
C LEU A 158 -4.75 -10.93 -6.54
N ARG A 159 -3.79 -10.12 -7.02
CA ARG A 159 -2.62 -10.62 -7.75
C ARG A 159 -1.78 -11.54 -6.87
N HIS A 160 -1.49 -11.13 -5.63
CA HIS A 160 -0.71 -11.96 -4.70
C HIS A 160 -1.40 -13.29 -4.39
N ALA A 161 -2.72 -13.30 -4.37
CA ALA A 161 -3.52 -14.50 -4.19
C ALA A 161 -3.61 -15.41 -5.42
N GLY A 162 -2.99 -15.05 -6.55
CA GLY A 162 -2.99 -15.86 -7.77
C GLY A 162 -4.34 -15.94 -8.49
N VAL A 163 -5.28 -15.02 -8.20
CA VAL A 163 -6.59 -15.01 -8.85
C VAL A 163 -6.43 -14.56 -10.30
N SER A 164 -6.89 -15.39 -11.23
CA SER A 164 -6.75 -15.17 -12.67
C SER A 164 -7.89 -14.30 -13.21
N GLY A 165 -7.59 -13.31 -14.07
CA GLY A 165 -8.59 -12.44 -14.70
C GLY A 165 -8.09 -11.02 -14.96
N ASP A 166 -8.94 -10.15 -15.50
CA ASP A 166 -8.62 -8.71 -15.63
C ASP A 166 -8.45 -8.10 -14.21
N PRO A 167 -7.28 -7.54 -13.88
CA PRO A 167 -7.00 -7.09 -12.51
C PRO A 167 -7.95 -6.00 -12.01
N TRP A 168 -8.43 -5.13 -12.90
CA TRP A 168 -9.35 -4.06 -12.53
C TRP A 168 -10.76 -4.59 -12.24
N ARG A 169 -11.27 -5.50 -13.06
CA ARG A 169 -12.58 -6.16 -12.82
C ARG A 169 -12.57 -6.98 -11.54
N LEU A 170 -11.47 -7.67 -11.25
CA LEU A 170 -11.29 -8.38 -9.98
C LEU A 170 -11.25 -7.40 -8.79
N ALA A 171 -10.58 -6.26 -8.94
CA ALA A 171 -10.57 -5.23 -7.91
C ALA A 171 -11.95 -4.58 -7.71
N LEU A 172 -12.74 -4.37 -8.77
CA LEU A 172 -14.13 -3.91 -8.65
C LEU A 172 -14.99 -4.91 -7.88
N ALA A 173 -14.82 -6.20 -8.18
CA ALA A 173 -15.50 -7.26 -7.45
C ALA A 173 -15.12 -7.22 -5.96
N ALA A 174 -13.82 -7.10 -5.64
CA ALA A 174 -13.37 -7.03 -4.26
C ALA A 174 -13.77 -5.74 -3.55
N TYR A 175 -13.91 -4.63 -4.28
CA TYR A 175 -14.44 -3.38 -3.75
C TYR A 175 -15.91 -3.54 -3.32
N HIS A 176 -16.69 -4.31 -4.09
CA HIS A 176 -18.11 -4.54 -3.82
C HIS A 176 -18.36 -5.63 -2.76
N SER A 177 -17.76 -6.81 -2.92
CA SER A 177 -18.04 -8.01 -2.11
C SER A 177 -16.92 -8.40 -1.16
N GLY A 178 -15.80 -7.68 -1.15
CA GLY A 178 -14.61 -8.01 -0.36
C GLY A 178 -13.65 -8.96 -1.07
N ALA A 179 -12.35 -8.82 -0.78
CA ALA A 179 -11.29 -9.62 -1.39
C ALA A 179 -11.35 -11.12 -1.02
N ASP A 180 -11.85 -11.46 0.18
CA ASP A 180 -12.05 -12.86 0.58
C ASP A 180 -13.08 -13.58 -0.32
N ALA A 181 -14.17 -12.90 -0.69
CA ALA A 181 -15.19 -13.46 -1.56
C ALA A 181 -14.65 -13.73 -2.97
N VAL A 182 -13.86 -12.79 -3.52
CA VAL A 182 -13.19 -12.95 -4.82
C VAL A 182 -12.18 -14.10 -4.80
N ARG A 183 -11.40 -14.23 -3.73
CA ARG A 183 -10.45 -15.34 -3.54
C ARG A 183 -11.17 -16.69 -3.46
N ALA A 184 -12.24 -16.77 -2.67
CA ALA A 184 -13.05 -17.98 -2.54
C ALA A 184 -13.71 -18.38 -3.87
N ALA A 185 -14.13 -17.41 -4.68
CA ALA A 185 -14.71 -17.64 -6.00
C ALA A 185 -13.67 -17.94 -7.09
N GLY A 186 -12.38 -17.65 -6.86
CA GLY A 186 -11.34 -17.74 -7.90
C GLY A 186 -11.52 -16.75 -9.06
N GLY A 187 -12.31 -15.69 -8.85
CA GLY A 187 -12.74 -14.77 -9.90
C GLY A 187 -13.81 -13.79 -9.41
N VAL A 188 -14.57 -13.19 -10.32
CA VAL A 188 -15.70 -12.32 -9.96
C VAL A 188 -16.83 -13.19 -9.35
N PRO A 189 -17.23 -12.99 -8.08
CA PRO A 189 -18.33 -13.72 -7.48
C PRO A 189 -19.68 -13.21 -8.01
N ALA A 190 -20.67 -14.09 -8.06
CA ALA A 190 -22.03 -13.77 -8.54
C ALA A 190 -22.64 -12.53 -7.86
N SER A 191 -22.35 -12.31 -6.57
CA SER A 191 -22.82 -11.13 -5.83
C SER A 191 -22.27 -9.80 -6.34
N ALA A 192 -21.22 -9.80 -7.17
CA ALA A 192 -20.57 -8.61 -7.69
C ALA A 192 -20.67 -8.47 -9.21
N GLU A 193 -21.24 -9.43 -9.93
CA GLU A 193 -21.31 -9.43 -11.40
C GLU A 193 -22.02 -8.18 -11.93
N ASP A 194 -23.21 -7.87 -11.40
CA ASP A 194 -23.99 -6.70 -11.82
C ASP A 194 -23.24 -5.38 -11.58
N TYR A 195 -22.57 -5.26 -10.44
CA TYR A 195 -21.77 -4.08 -10.12
C TYR A 195 -20.59 -3.93 -11.08
N VAL A 196 -19.83 -5.00 -11.31
CA VAL A 196 -18.68 -5.01 -12.22
C VAL A 196 -19.11 -4.69 -13.66
N ALA A 197 -20.22 -5.29 -14.12
CA ALA A 197 -20.78 -5.03 -15.45
C ALA A 197 -21.21 -3.57 -15.61
N THR A 198 -21.91 -3.01 -14.61
CA THR A 198 -22.37 -1.62 -14.62
C THR A 198 -21.19 -0.64 -14.69
N VAL A 199 -20.18 -0.82 -13.85
CA VAL A 199 -19.00 0.05 -13.84
C VAL A 199 -18.19 -0.08 -15.13
N ALA A 200 -18.06 -1.29 -15.67
CA ALA A 200 -17.40 -1.53 -16.95
C ALA A 200 -18.11 -0.83 -18.11
N ALA A 201 -19.44 -0.88 -18.16
CA ALA A 201 -20.23 -0.19 -19.18
C ALA A 201 -20.05 1.33 -19.13
N TYR A 202 -20.05 1.94 -17.93
CA TYR A 202 -19.72 3.36 -17.81
C TYR A 202 -18.28 3.66 -18.25
N ALA A 203 -17.32 2.81 -17.90
CA ALA A 203 -15.92 2.99 -18.30
C ALA A 203 -15.74 2.93 -19.82
N GLU A 204 -16.47 2.06 -20.52
CA GLU A 204 -16.51 2.02 -21.99
C GLU A 204 -17.10 3.32 -22.56
N GLY A 205 -18.17 3.85 -21.97
CA GLY A 205 -18.75 5.14 -22.38
C GLY A 205 -17.80 6.34 -22.21
N TYR A 206 -16.86 6.27 -21.27
CA TYR A 206 -15.82 7.29 -21.10
C TYR A 206 -14.56 7.05 -21.93
N ALA A 207 -14.41 5.88 -22.55
CA ALA A 207 -13.25 5.58 -23.37
C ALA A 207 -13.23 6.47 -24.62
N GLY A 208 -12.12 7.18 -24.86
CA GLY A 208 -11.94 8.02 -26.04
C GLY A 208 -12.46 9.46 -25.92
N ARG A 209 -12.97 9.90 -24.76
CA ARG A 209 -13.30 11.32 -24.57
C ARG A 209 -12.02 12.16 -24.41
N SER A 210 -11.94 13.27 -25.14
CA SER A 210 -10.76 14.13 -25.20
C SER A 210 -10.46 14.87 -23.89
N ASP A 211 -11.48 15.10 -23.05
CA ASP A 211 -11.36 15.68 -21.70
C ASP A 211 -10.70 14.72 -20.69
N LEU A 212 -10.71 13.42 -20.99
CA LEU A 212 -10.05 12.36 -20.21
C LEU A 212 -8.84 11.75 -20.95
N ALA A 213 -8.49 12.28 -22.12
CA ALA A 213 -7.39 11.79 -22.92
C ALA A 213 -6.06 12.12 -22.25
N VAL A 214 -5.39 11.09 -21.75
CA VAL A 214 -3.97 11.18 -21.40
C VAL A 214 -3.19 11.04 -22.71
N THR A 215 -2.42 12.05 -23.09
CA THR A 215 -1.41 11.92 -24.17
C THR A 215 -0.25 11.06 -23.68
N VAL A 216 -0.49 9.77 -23.50
CA VAL A 216 0.54 8.75 -23.33
C VAL A 216 0.31 7.73 -24.44
N GLU A 217 1.31 7.62 -25.30
CA GLU A 217 1.37 6.66 -26.40
C GLU A 217 1.04 5.25 -25.86
N PRO A 218 0.16 4.47 -26.53
CA PRO A 218 -0.32 3.20 -26.00
C PRO A 218 0.84 2.21 -25.90
N THR A 219 1.28 1.97 -24.66
CA THR A 219 2.20 0.87 -24.37
C THR A 219 1.39 -0.45 -24.46
N PRO A 220 1.88 -1.47 -25.18
CA PRO A 220 1.18 -2.75 -25.30
C PRO A 220 0.91 -3.40 -23.93
N PRO A 221 -0.07 -4.34 -23.82
CA PRO A 221 -0.45 -4.95 -22.55
C PRO A 221 0.77 -5.48 -21.81
N PRO A 222 0.89 -5.25 -20.49
CA PRO A 222 2.09 -5.62 -19.76
C PRO A 222 2.29 -7.13 -19.86
N ARG A 223 3.47 -7.53 -20.32
CA ARG A 223 4.07 -8.84 -20.03
C ARG A 223 3.97 -9.09 -18.51
N PRO A 224 3.99 -10.36 -18.05
CA PRO A 224 3.93 -10.69 -16.63
C PRO A 224 4.83 -9.74 -15.85
N VAL A 225 4.25 -9.04 -14.86
CA VAL A 225 4.94 -8.00 -14.09
C VAL A 225 6.26 -8.57 -13.61
N GLU A 226 7.35 -8.06 -14.19
CA GLU A 226 8.69 -8.55 -13.91
C GLU A 226 8.91 -8.40 -12.39
N ALA A 227 9.25 -9.51 -11.73
CA ALA A 227 9.53 -9.52 -10.30
C ALA A 227 10.69 -8.55 -10.01
N ALA A 228 10.73 -8.01 -8.78
CA ALA A 228 11.87 -7.23 -8.32
C ALA A 228 13.17 -8.03 -8.58
N PRO A 229 14.26 -7.38 -9.03
CA PRO A 229 15.53 -8.07 -9.22
C PRO A 229 15.99 -8.78 -7.95
N THR A 230 16.46 -10.02 -8.12
CA THR A 230 17.08 -10.82 -7.06
C THR A 230 18.60 -10.84 -7.23
N PRO A 231 19.38 -11.23 -6.20
CA PRO A 231 20.82 -11.44 -6.35
C PRO A 231 21.13 -12.31 -7.59
N GLY A 232 22.06 -11.83 -8.42
CA GLY A 232 22.42 -12.48 -9.70
C GLY A 232 21.68 -11.96 -10.94
N THR A 233 20.66 -11.11 -10.78
CA THR A 233 20.00 -10.47 -11.93
C THR A 233 20.98 -9.55 -12.67
N ALA A 234 21.09 -9.68 -13.98
CA ALA A 234 21.99 -8.86 -14.79
C ALA A 234 21.54 -7.38 -14.81
N PRO A 235 22.49 -6.41 -14.77
CA PRO A 235 22.15 -5.00 -14.88
C PRO A 235 21.56 -4.68 -16.27
N ARG A 236 20.62 -3.75 -16.32
CA ARG A 236 20.01 -3.24 -17.55
C ARG A 236 20.51 -1.82 -17.83
N PRO A 237 20.60 -1.36 -19.08
CA PRO A 237 20.92 0.04 -19.34
C PRO A 237 19.83 0.94 -18.75
N VAL A 238 20.22 2.12 -18.24
CA VAL A 238 19.25 3.14 -17.83
C VAL A 238 18.38 3.50 -19.04
N PRO A 239 17.04 3.35 -18.94
CA PRO A 239 16.12 3.72 -20.01
C PRO A 239 16.28 5.19 -20.38
N ALA A 240 16.23 5.51 -21.67
CA ALA A 240 16.45 6.88 -22.16
C ALA A 240 15.49 7.89 -21.50
N ALA A 241 14.23 7.49 -21.27
CA ALA A 241 13.21 8.32 -20.62
C ALA A 241 13.55 8.72 -19.17
N TYR A 242 14.47 8.01 -18.50
CA TYR A 242 14.84 8.27 -17.11
C TYR A 242 16.23 8.88 -16.96
N LEU A 243 17.00 8.97 -18.05
CA LEU A 243 18.41 9.37 -18.00
C LEU A 243 18.60 10.76 -17.36
N ASP A 244 17.86 11.76 -17.83
CA ASP A 244 17.97 13.14 -17.32
C ASP A 244 17.53 13.24 -15.86
N LEU A 245 16.49 12.48 -15.47
CA LEU A 245 16.01 12.40 -14.09
C LEU A 245 17.06 11.77 -13.16
N VAL A 246 17.72 10.70 -13.62
CA VAL A 246 18.80 10.01 -12.89
C VAL A 246 20.01 10.93 -12.74
N LEU A 247 20.40 11.65 -13.81
CA LEU A 247 21.48 12.63 -13.78
C LEU A 247 21.19 13.78 -12.80
N ALA A 248 19.96 14.29 -12.79
CA ALA A 248 19.56 15.36 -11.88
C ALA A 248 19.53 14.87 -10.42
N ALA A 249 18.93 13.72 -10.15
CA ALA A 249 18.88 13.10 -8.82
C ALA A 249 20.29 12.78 -8.27
N GLY A 250 21.19 12.34 -9.15
CA GLY A 250 22.58 12.03 -8.84
C GLY A 250 23.52 13.23 -8.70
N LYS A 251 22.97 14.46 -8.72
CA LYS A 251 23.73 15.70 -8.48
C LYS A 251 23.25 16.46 -7.25
N VAL A 252 22.30 15.90 -6.50
CA VAL A 252 21.72 16.56 -5.32
C VAL A 252 22.76 16.72 -4.20
N CYS A 253 23.67 15.76 -4.02
CA CYS A 253 24.87 15.93 -3.20
C CYS A 253 25.95 14.91 -3.53
N ALA A 254 27.17 15.13 -3.03
CA ALA A 254 28.36 14.35 -3.38
C ALA A 254 28.23 12.84 -3.14
N THR A 255 27.52 12.41 -2.10
CA THR A 255 27.31 11.00 -1.79
C THR A 255 26.37 10.31 -2.79
N VAL A 256 25.42 11.03 -3.37
CA VAL A 256 24.41 10.46 -4.26
C VAL A 256 24.81 10.75 -5.70
N THR A 257 25.56 9.84 -6.32
CA THR A 257 26.00 9.96 -7.72
C THR A 257 24.95 9.42 -8.70
N PRO A 258 24.99 9.78 -10.01
CA PRO A 258 24.03 9.25 -10.98
C PRO A 258 24.11 7.72 -11.11
N ALA A 259 25.32 7.15 -11.00
CA ALA A 259 25.53 5.70 -10.96
C ALA A 259 24.86 5.04 -9.73
N ARG A 260 24.93 5.68 -8.55
CA ARG A 260 24.23 5.23 -7.34
C ARG A 260 22.71 5.27 -7.48
N VAL A 261 22.17 6.35 -8.06
CA VAL A 261 20.73 6.45 -8.34
C VAL A 261 20.30 5.36 -9.33
N ALA A 262 21.02 5.18 -10.43
CA ALA A 262 20.73 4.14 -11.42
C ALA A 262 20.79 2.73 -10.81
N ALA A 263 21.82 2.47 -10.00
CA ALA A 263 21.99 1.20 -9.30
C ALA A 263 20.85 0.89 -8.36
N GLN A 264 20.41 1.86 -7.57
CA GLN A 264 19.30 1.69 -6.64
C GLN A 264 17.98 1.48 -7.38
N LEU A 265 17.67 2.24 -8.45
CA LEU A 265 16.46 2.02 -9.25
C LEU A 265 16.46 0.64 -9.92
N MET A 266 17.63 0.18 -10.41
CA MET A 266 17.79 -1.16 -10.95
C MET A 266 17.53 -2.22 -9.87
N ALA A 267 18.16 -2.12 -8.70
CA ALA A 267 17.97 -3.06 -7.60
C ALA A 267 16.53 -3.08 -7.07
N SER A 268 15.91 -1.90 -6.95
CA SER A 268 14.56 -1.74 -6.41
C SER A 268 13.50 -2.30 -7.35
N SER A 269 13.57 -1.98 -8.64
CA SER A 269 12.47 -2.30 -9.56
C SER A 269 12.87 -2.76 -10.95
N GLY A 270 14.17 -2.79 -11.26
CA GLY A 270 14.61 -3.00 -12.63
C GLY A 270 14.18 -1.87 -13.58
N PHE A 271 14.04 -0.65 -13.03
CA PHE A 271 13.43 0.50 -13.70
C PHE A 271 11.95 0.34 -14.04
N ASN A 272 11.23 -0.57 -13.39
CA ASN A 272 9.78 -0.72 -13.57
C ASN A 272 9.01 0.33 -12.74
N PRO A 273 8.40 1.35 -13.37
CA PRO A 273 7.67 2.39 -12.65
C PRO A 273 6.36 1.91 -12.02
N ASN A 274 5.96 0.69 -12.34
CA ASN A 274 4.69 0.10 -11.97
C ASN A 274 4.84 -1.07 -10.99
N LEU A 275 6.04 -1.29 -10.45
CA LEU A 275 6.30 -2.37 -9.51
C LEU A 275 5.71 -2.04 -8.14
N LEU A 276 4.90 -2.95 -7.60
CA LEU A 276 4.52 -2.96 -6.19
C LEU A 276 5.32 -4.05 -5.50
N GLY A 277 6.22 -3.66 -4.61
CA GLY A 277 7.09 -4.57 -3.87
C GLY A 277 6.34 -5.39 -2.82
N PRO A 278 6.89 -6.54 -2.41
CA PRO A 278 6.28 -7.41 -1.38
C PRO A 278 6.15 -6.72 -0.01
N ASN A 279 6.93 -5.66 0.23
CA ASN A 279 6.88 -4.83 1.44
C ASN A 279 5.97 -3.60 1.30
N GLY A 280 5.21 -3.47 0.21
CA GLY A 280 4.41 -2.29 -0.10
C GLY A 280 5.20 -1.13 -0.72
N GLY A 281 6.44 -1.36 -1.17
CA GLY A 281 7.25 -0.39 -1.92
C GLY A 281 6.58 -0.03 -3.24
N GLN A 282 6.54 1.27 -3.55
CA GLN A 282 5.76 1.80 -4.67
C GLN A 282 6.66 2.37 -5.77
N GLY A 283 6.36 1.98 -7.00
CA GLY A 283 6.90 2.54 -8.22
C GLY A 283 8.39 2.29 -8.45
N ILE A 284 8.99 3.09 -9.33
CA ILE A 284 10.35 2.84 -9.84
C ILE A 284 11.42 2.78 -8.73
N ALA A 285 11.21 3.53 -7.65
CA ALA A 285 12.14 3.61 -6.52
C ALA A 285 11.72 2.73 -5.32
N GLN A 286 10.58 2.03 -5.41
CA GLN A 286 10.02 1.22 -4.31
C GLN A 286 9.85 2.00 -3.01
N PHE A 287 9.36 3.24 -3.09
CA PHE A 287 9.11 4.06 -1.91
C PHE A 287 8.07 3.38 -0.99
N LEU A 288 8.44 3.17 0.27
CA LEU A 288 7.44 2.89 1.30
C LEU A 288 6.60 4.16 1.55
N PRO A 289 5.29 4.04 1.83
CA PRO A 289 4.42 5.21 2.01
C PRO A 289 4.92 6.22 3.06
N ALA A 290 5.53 5.76 4.14
CA ALA A 290 6.08 6.64 5.18
C ALA A 290 7.32 7.42 4.72
N ILE A 291 8.21 6.76 3.97
CA ILE A 291 9.39 7.41 3.38
C ILE A 291 8.93 8.41 2.32
N TRP A 292 7.95 8.05 1.48
CA TRP A 292 7.36 8.98 0.51
C TRP A 292 6.81 10.23 1.19
N ALA A 293 6.00 10.06 2.24
CA ALA A 293 5.41 11.17 2.99
C ALA A 293 6.45 12.12 3.62
N ARG A 294 7.69 11.65 3.87
CA ARG A 294 8.78 12.47 4.41
C ARG A 294 9.41 13.37 3.35
N TYR A 295 9.49 12.91 2.09
CA TYR A 295 10.32 13.53 1.05
C TYR A 295 9.54 14.11 -0.13
N ALA A 296 8.28 13.73 -0.30
CA ALA A 296 7.44 14.16 -1.41
C ALA A 296 6.34 15.14 -0.97
N ALA A 297 5.87 15.95 -1.93
CA ALA A 297 4.68 16.76 -1.73
C ALA A 297 3.43 15.85 -1.52
N PRO A 298 2.44 16.24 -0.72
CA PRO A 298 1.26 15.41 -0.44
C PRO A 298 0.46 14.98 -1.70
N SER A 299 0.49 15.79 -2.75
CA SER A 299 -0.18 15.53 -4.03
C SER A 299 0.64 14.69 -5.01
N ALA A 300 1.92 14.44 -4.72
CA ALA A 300 2.81 13.70 -5.61
C ALA A 300 2.58 12.18 -5.54
N SER A 301 2.87 11.50 -6.65
CA SER A 301 2.74 10.04 -6.76
C SER A 301 4.09 9.34 -6.84
N PRO A 302 4.33 8.28 -6.04
CA PRO A 302 5.55 7.47 -6.15
C PRO A 302 5.59 6.61 -7.42
N TRP A 303 4.47 6.50 -8.12
CA TRP A 303 4.32 5.78 -9.40
C TRP A 303 4.70 6.64 -10.60
N ASP A 304 4.81 7.95 -10.42
CA ASP A 304 5.29 8.87 -11.45
C ASP A 304 6.82 8.98 -11.39
N PRO A 305 7.56 8.45 -12.38
CA PRO A 305 9.02 8.46 -12.37
C PRO A 305 9.60 9.88 -12.40
N THR A 306 8.90 10.83 -13.00
CA THR A 306 9.34 12.23 -13.11
C THR A 306 9.44 12.90 -11.74
N VAL A 307 8.65 12.42 -10.77
CA VAL A 307 8.69 12.90 -9.39
C VAL A 307 9.44 11.94 -8.48
N ALA A 308 9.29 10.63 -8.68
CA ALA A 308 9.88 9.59 -7.84
C ALA A 308 11.41 9.59 -7.93
N ILE A 309 12.00 9.72 -9.12
CA ILE A 309 13.47 9.67 -9.29
C ILE A 309 14.15 10.89 -8.63
N PRO A 310 13.72 12.14 -8.87
CA PRO A 310 14.28 13.29 -8.13
C PRO A 310 14.07 13.20 -6.62
N THR A 311 12.92 12.68 -6.19
CA THR A 311 12.64 12.47 -4.76
C THR A 311 13.57 11.43 -4.14
N LEU A 312 13.93 10.38 -4.88
CA LEU A 312 14.92 9.39 -4.45
C LEU A 312 16.27 10.04 -4.19
N GLY A 313 16.74 10.90 -5.11
CA GLY A 313 18.00 11.63 -4.93
C GLY A 313 18.01 12.47 -3.65
N ARG A 314 16.93 13.23 -3.38
CA ARG A 314 16.77 14.03 -2.15
C ARG A 314 16.71 13.18 -0.89
N ALA A 315 15.94 12.09 -0.92
CA ALA A 315 15.80 11.17 0.21
C ALA A 315 17.15 10.55 0.59
N MET A 316 17.87 10.01 -0.39
CA MET A 316 19.19 9.40 -0.16
C MET A 316 20.22 10.42 0.31
N CYS A 317 20.14 11.66 -0.17
CA CYS A 317 21.02 12.73 0.27
C CYS A 317 20.79 13.11 1.74
N SER A 318 19.52 13.31 2.14
CA SER A 318 19.15 13.60 3.53
C SER A 318 19.56 12.45 4.46
N LEU A 319 19.27 11.20 4.11
CA LEU A 319 19.64 10.04 4.91
C LEU A 319 21.16 9.89 5.05
N SER A 320 21.91 10.14 3.97
CA SER A 320 23.38 10.09 4.01
C SER A 320 23.96 11.14 4.96
N GLY A 321 23.38 12.34 5.00
CA GLY A 321 23.80 13.39 5.93
C GLY A 321 23.43 13.09 7.39
N GLU A 322 22.21 12.61 7.63
CA GLU A 322 21.72 12.24 8.97
C GLU A 322 22.54 11.12 9.63
N LEU A 323 23.13 10.24 8.83
CA LEU A 323 23.79 9.01 9.29
C LEU A 323 25.28 8.97 9.00
N ALA A 324 25.90 10.11 8.62
CA ALA A 324 27.30 10.18 8.21
C ALA A 324 28.32 9.68 9.24
N GLY A 325 27.94 9.63 10.53
CA GLY A 325 28.80 9.17 11.62
C GLY A 325 28.79 7.66 11.89
N LEU A 326 27.96 6.88 11.17
CA LEU A 326 27.76 5.45 11.44
C LEU A 326 28.61 4.52 10.56
N GLY A 327 29.55 5.07 9.79
CA GLY A 327 30.50 4.30 8.99
C GLY A 327 31.32 5.15 8.04
N THR A 328 32.17 4.50 7.26
CA THR A 328 33.12 5.18 6.35
C THR A 328 32.48 5.64 5.04
N ASP A 329 31.52 4.88 4.52
CA ASP A 329 30.66 5.29 3.40
C ASP A 329 29.22 5.47 3.89
N PRO A 330 28.66 6.69 3.85
CA PRO A 330 27.29 6.95 4.29
C PRO A 330 26.22 6.35 3.36
N TYR A 331 26.56 5.95 2.12
CA TYR A 331 25.56 5.50 1.16
C TYR A 331 24.93 4.12 1.49
N PRO A 332 25.69 3.06 1.81
CA PRO A 332 25.13 1.79 2.29
C PRO A 332 24.23 1.95 3.53
N ILE A 333 24.60 2.85 4.42
CA ILE A 333 23.88 3.19 5.64
C ILE A 333 22.55 3.88 5.29
N ALA A 334 22.59 4.83 4.35
CA ALA A 334 21.39 5.47 3.81
C ALA A 334 20.48 4.48 3.07
N LEU A 335 21.03 3.50 2.34
CA LEU A 335 20.25 2.45 1.67
C LEU A 335 19.48 1.61 2.69
N ALA A 336 20.17 1.17 3.74
CA ALA A 336 19.54 0.45 4.85
C ALA A 336 18.43 1.27 5.50
N ALA A 337 18.68 2.55 5.77
CA ALA A 337 17.68 3.43 6.35
C ALA A 337 16.50 3.71 5.42
N TYR A 338 16.73 3.81 4.11
CA TYR A 338 15.69 4.01 3.11
C TYR A 338 14.71 2.83 3.06
N HIS A 339 15.23 1.60 3.15
CA HIS A 339 14.39 0.41 3.09
C HIS A 339 13.78 0.03 4.45
N TRP A 340 14.56 0.13 5.53
CA TRP A 340 14.23 -0.46 6.83
C TRP A 340 14.09 0.57 7.97
N GLY A 341 14.28 1.86 7.68
CA GLY A 341 14.18 2.95 8.64
C GLY A 341 15.50 3.30 9.32
N THR A 342 15.63 4.56 9.74
CA THR A 342 16.84 5.11 10.37
C THR A 342 17.16 4.45 11.71
N THR A 343 16.14 4.12 12.50
CA THR A 343 16.22 3.42 13.79
C THR A 343 17.05 2.14 13.71
N VAL A 344 16.76 1.31 12.71
CA VAL A 344 17.42 0.02 12.50
C VAL A 344 18.91 0.20 12.19
N VAL A 345 19.31 1.32 11.60
CA VAL A 345 20.73 1.60 11.32
C VAL A 345 21.43 2.22 12.53
N GLN A 346 20.74 3.12 13.24
CA GLN A 346 21.27 3.78 14.44
C GLN A 346 21.56 2.81 15.57
N GLN A 347 20.63 1.90 15.85
CA GLN A 347 20.83 0.92 16.92
C GLN A 347 21.97 -0.06 16.57
N ALA A 348 22.17 -0.37 15.29
CA ALA A 348 23.18 -1.33 14.83
C ALA A 348 24.58 -0.70 14.82
N GLY A 349 24.66 0.63 14.93
CA GLY A 349 25.89 1.39 14.76
C GLY A 349 26.42 1.34 13.32
N GLY A 350 25.55 1.11 12.33
CA GLY A 350 25.94 0.87 10.93
C GLY A 350 24.89 0.07 10.16
N VAL A 351 25.30 -0.57 9.05
CA VAL A 351 24.40 -1.44 8.28
C VAL A 351 24.13 -2.73 9.07
N PRO A 352 22.86 -3.05 9.42
CA PRO A 352 22.52 -4.26 10.17
C PRO A 352 22.95 -5.54 9.47
N ASP A 353 23.39 -6.52 10.27
CA ASP A 353 23.76 -7.85 9.80
C ASP A 353 22.54 -8.76 9.56
N ALA A 354 21.66 -8.35 8.64
CA ALA A 354 20.47 -9.09 8.28
C ALA A 354 20.54 -9.58 6.82
N ALA A 355 20.26 -10.87 6.59
CA ALA A 355 20.47 -11.52 5.29
C ALA A 355 19.82 -10.76 4.12
N GLY A 356 18.53 -10.42 4.24
CA GLY A 356 17.83 -9.71 3.16
C GLY A 356 18.37 -8.30 2.89
N LEU A 357 18.90 -7.60 3.90
CA LEU A 357 19.51 -6.28 3.71
C LEU A 357 20.91 -6.37 3.13
N ARG A 358 21.70 -7.38 3.52
CA ARG A 358 23.01 -7.66 2.93
C ARG A 358 22.86 -7.98 1.44
N ASP A 359 21.89 -8.83 1.10
CA ASP A 359 21.62 -9.21 -0.29
C ASP A 359 21.23 -7.99 -1.14
N PHE A 360 20.31 -7.16 -0.64
CA PHE A 360 19.89 -5.96 -1.34
C PHE A 360 21.03 -4.93 -1.48
N THR A 361 21.72 -4.62 -0.37
CA THR A 361 22.83 -3.64 -0.38
C THR A 361 23.97 -4.13 -1.26
N GLY A 362 24.33 -5.40 -1.19
CA GLY A 362 25.34 -6.03 -2.05
C GLY A 362 24.97 -5.95 -3.53
N MET A 363 23.70 -6.21 -3.87
CA MET A 363 23.20 -6.06 -5.23
C MET A 363 23.28 -4.60 -5.73
N VAL A 364 22.88 -3.63 -4.91
CA VAL A 364 23.01 -2.20 -5.28
C VAL A 364 24.47 -1.86 -5.54
N LEU A 365 25.39 -2.24 -4.65
CA LEU A 365 26.81 -1.92 -4.81
C LEU A 365 27.44 -2.58 -6.04
N ALA A 366 27.05 -3.82 -6.37
CA ALA A 366 27.45 -4.47 -7.62
C ALA A 366 26.95 -3.70 -8.86
N TYR A 367 25.72 -3.18 -8.82
CA TYR A 367 25.20 -2.34 -9.89
C TYR A 367 25.86 -0.97 -9.95
N VAL A 368 26.28 -0.38 -8.82
CA VAL A 368 27.05 0.89 -8.81
C VAL A 368 28.32 0.73 -9.65
N GLU A 369 29.02 -0.39 -9.49
CA GLU A 369 30.23 -0.68 -10.26
C GLU A 369 29.94 -0.75 -11.77
N HIS A 370 28.82 -1.36 -12.16
CA HIS A 370 28.38 -1.41 -13.55
C HIS A 370 28.06 0.00 -14.09
N TYR A 371 27.20 0.76 -13.42
CA TYR A 371 26.76 2.07 -13.90
C TYR A 371 27.82 3.16 -13.82
N THR A 372 28.86 3.00 -12.99
CA THR A 372 30.02 3.91 -13.01
C THR A 372 30.78 3.86 -14.34
N ARG A 373 30.61 2.79 -15.13
CA ARG A 373 31.19 2.65 -16.47
C ARG A 373 30.29 3.16 -17.59
N ASP A 374 29.02 3.51 -17.30
CA ASP A 374 28.12 4.08 -18.31
C ASP A 374 28.53 5.54 -18.57
N ALA A 375 29.08 5.80 -19.75
CA ALA A 375 29.52 7.14 -20.17
C ALA A 375 28.39 8.19 -20.11
N ARG A 376 27.13 7.78 -20.27
CA ARG A 376 25.97 8.68 -20.19
C ARG A 376 25.72 9.20 -18.77
N LEU A 377 26.26 8.52 -17.76
CA LEU A 377 26.13 8.88 -16.34
C LEU A 377 27.32 9.68 -15.81
N GLY A 378 28.25 10.10 -16.69
CA GLY A 378 29.41 10.90 -16.33
C GLY A 378 30.65 10.07 -15.96
N ALA A 379 30.77 8.84 -16.48
CA ALA A 379 31.99 8.05 -16.32
C ALA A 379 33.21 8.81 -16.90
N PRO A 380 34.37 8.86 -16.21
CA PRO A 380 35.59 9.35 -16.81
C PRO A 380 35.92 8.50 -18.05
N PRO A 381 36.42 9.09 -19.15
CA PRO A 381 36.73 8.35 -20.37
C PRO A 381 37.71 7.21 -20.03
N ALA A 382 37.39 5.99 -20.46
CA ALA A 382 38.23 4.83 -20.24
C ALA A 382 39.61 5.10 -20.84
N THR A 383 40.65 5.20 -19.99
CA THR A 383 42.03 5.20 -20.46
C THR A 383 42.26 3.84 -21.13
N PRO A 384 42.68 3.77 -22.40
CA PRO A 384 42.91 2.49 -23.06
C PRO A 384 44.01 1.74 -22.33
N THR A 385 43.69 0.56 -21.79
CA THR A 385 44.71 -0.38 -21.30
C THR A 385 45.57 -0.80 -22.49
N ALA A 386 46.78 -0.28 -22.56
CA ALA A 386 47.76 -0.71 -23.55
C ALA A 386 48.18 -2.16 -23.23
N GLY A 387 47.88 -3.07 -24.16
CA GLY A 387 48.43 -4.42 -24.18
C GLY A 387 49.96 -4.40 -24.38
N PRO A 388 50.64 -5.52 -24.10
CA PRO A 388 52.10 -5.55 -24.00
C PRO A 388 52.74 -5.35 -25.38
N ARG A 389 53.54 -4.29 -25.52
CA ARG A 389 54.37 -4.08 -26.72
C ARG A 389 55.77 -4.64 -26.49
N SER A 390 56.15 -5.58 -27.34
CA SER A 390 57.51 -6.06 -27.56
C SER A 390 58.33 -5.07 -28.40
N GLY A 391 59.51 -4.67 -27.89
CA GLY A 391 60.75 -4.52 -28.67
C GLY A 391 61.10 -3.18 -29.36
N GLY A 392 61.76 -2.27 -28.62
CA GLY A 392 62.97 -1.46 -28.98
C GLY A 392 62.95 -0.36 -30.06
N PRO A 393 64.01 0.49 -30.17
CA PRO A 393 64.91 1.05 -29.16
C PRO A 393 64.99 2.61 -29.15
N SER A 394 65.77 3.11 -28.19
CA SER A 394 65.93 4.47 -27.62
C SER A 394 66.19 5.68 -28.54
N ALA A 395 65.79 6.86 -28.03
CA ALA A 395 66.40 8.18 -28.28
C ALA A 395 66.30 9.06 -26.99
N PRO A 396 67.18 10.09 -26.81
CA PRO A 396 67.82 10.47 -25.53
C PRO A 396 67.07 11.52 -24.67
N PRO A 397 67.51 11.81 -23.42
CA PRO A 397 66.75 12.61 -22.47
C PRO A 397 67.00 14.11 -22.64
N LEU A 398 65.96 14.91 -22.40
CA LEU A 398 66.07 16.36 -22.18
C LEU A 398 65.71 16.69 -20.74
N ALA A 399 66.53 17.56 -20.17
CA ALA A 399 66.68 17.84 -18.76
C ALA A 399 65.69 18.89 -18.22
N ASP A 400 65.50 18.77 -16.90
CA ASP A 400 65.32 19.79 -15.86
C ASP A 400 64.07 20.70 -15.72
N ALA A 401 63.52 20.56 -14.50
CA ALA A 401 63.00 21.56 -13.55
C ALA A 401 61.48 21.86 -13.52
N PRO A 402 60.89 22.25 -12.36
CA PRO A 402 61.34 22.20 -10.94
C PRO A 402 60.34 21.49 -9.98
N PRO A 403 60.70 21.23 -8.71
CA PRO A 403 59.82 20.58 -7.73
C PRO A 403 58.76 21.56 -7.17
N PRO A 404 57.55 21.09 -6.78
CA PRO A 404 56.59 21.93 -6.06
C PRO A 404 57.01 22.15 -4.60
N THR A 405 56.84 23.40 -4.17
CA THR A 405 57.21 24.02 -2.88
C THR A 405 56.41 23.44 -1.69
N PRO A 406 56.96 23.43 -0.45
CA PRO A 406 56.33 22.83 0.74
C PRO A 406 55.14 23.61 1.30
N PRO A 407 54.29 23.00 2.16
CA PRO A 407 53.10 23.65 2.70
C PRO A 407 53.45 24.70 3.78
N ALA A 408 52.72 25.81 3.74
CA ALA A 408 52.77 26.84 4.78
C ALA A 408 52.10 26.36 6.08
N ALA A 409 52.76 26.68 7.19
CA ALA A 409 52.39 26.39 8.57
C ALA A 409 51.38 27.44 9.14
N PRO A 410 50.85 27.25 10.37
CA PRO A 410 49.51 27.63 10.81
C PRO A 410 49.40 29.03 11.43
N THR A 411 48.16 29.48 11.66
CA THR A 411 47.72 30.43 12.73
C THR A 411 46.21 30.70 12.61
N PRO A 412 45.49 31.24 13.62
CA PRO A 412 45.57 31.03 15.07
C PRO A 412 44.20 30.64 15.70
N ASP A 413 44.26 30.12 16.93
CA ASP A 413 43.11 29.79 17.81
C ASP A 413 42.09 30.93 17.98
N LEU A 414 40.79 30.54 17.99
CA LEU A 414 39.65 31.29 18.53
C LEU A 414 38.60 30.29 19.08
N PRO A 415 37.76 30.66 20.05
CA PRO A 415 37.89 30.20 21.43
C PRO A 415 36.94 29.07 21.84
N THR A 416 37.36 28.32 22.86
CA THR A 416 36.58 27.37 23.66
C THR A 416 35.23 27.94 24.10
N PRO A 417 34.09 27.26 23.88
CA PRO A 417 32.84 27.64 24.52
C PRO A 417 32.94 27.39 26.02
N ALA A 418 32.76 28.47 26.79
CA ALA A 418 32.70 28.44 28.25
C ALA A 418 31.58 27.50 28.74
N ARG A 419 31.94 26.71 29.75
CA ARG A 419 31.04 25.89 30.55
C ARG A 419 29.96 26.78 31.18
N ALA A 420 28.72 26.67 30.71
CA ALA A 420 27.58 27.34 31.33
C ALA A 420 27.29 26.69 32.70
N THR A 421 27.40 27.49 33.75
CA THR A 421 26.92 27.20 35.10
C THR A 421 25.39 27.08 35.08
N PRO A 422 24.77 26.10 35.75
CA PRO A 422 23.33 25.91 35.70
C PRO A 422 22.60 27.01 36.48
N THR A 423 21.92 27.90 35.76
CA THR A 423 20.98 28.85 36.34
C THR A 423 19.74 28.08 36.81
N ARG A 424 19.47 28.13 38.12
CA ARG A 424 18.29 27.55 38.78
C ARG A 424 17.00 28.10 38.14
N THR A 425 16.45 27.36 37.19
CA THR A 425 15.19 27.69 36.53
C THR A 425 14.03 27.16 37.37
N THR A 426 13.06 28.05 37.61
CA THR A 426 11.78 27.79 38.26
C THR A 426 11.08 26.55 37.65
N PRO A 427 10.42 25.68 38.44
CA PRO A 427 9.75 24.50 37.90
C PRO A 427 8.66 24.89 36.88
N PRO A 428 8.61 24.28 35.69
CA PRO A 428 7.50 24.49 34.76
C PRO A 428 6.19 23.97 35.37
N PRO A 429 5.03 24.55 35.00
CA PRO A 429 3.73 24.11 35.49
C PRO A 429 3.52 22.63 35.14
N ALA A 430 2.98 21.88 36.10
CA ALA A 430 2.77 20.44 35.99
C ALA A 430 2.11 20.07 34.66
N THR A 431 2.89 19.42 33.79
CA THR A 431 2.42 18.89 32.51
C THR A 431 1.29 17.91 32.78
N THR A 432 0.13 18.16 32.19
CA THR A 432 -0.97 17.20 32.17
C THR A 432 -0.43 15.86 31.66
N ALA A 433 -0.53 14.80 32.48
CA ALA A 433 0.02 13.49 32.12
C ALA A 433 -0.53 13.07 30.74
N ALA A 434 0.37 12.76 29.80
CA ALA A 434 0.01 12.33 28.46
C ALA A 434 -0.94 11.11 28.54
N SER A 435 -2.17 11.27 28.04
CA SER A 435 -3.13 10.18 27.96
C SER A 435 -2.83 9.33 26.73
N TYR A 436 -2.37 8.09 26.94
CA TYR A 436 -2.18 7.14 25.86
C TYR A 436 -3.45 6.30 25.64
N PRO A 437 -4.06 6.34 24.43
CA PRO A 437 -5.19 5.49 24.11
C PRO A 437 -4.75 4.03 23.94
N GLY A 438 -5.64 3.09 24.19
CA GLY A 438 -5.38 1.67 23.98
C GLY A 438 -5.93 0.78 25.07
N ARG A 439 -5.86 -0.53 24.81
CA ARG A 439 -6.28 -1.60 25.72
C ARG A 439 -5.12 -2.54 25.99
N PRO A 440 -5.13 -3.27 27.11
CA PRO A 440 -4.14 -4.31 27.34
C PRO A 440 -4.22 -5.40 26.28
N MET A 441 -3.07 -5.89 25.85
CA MET A 441 -2.98 -7.12 25.06
C MET A 441 -2.58 -8.25 26.01
N ILE A 442 -3.51 -9.16 26.27
CA ILE A 442 -3.40 -10.18 27.30
C ILE A 442 -3.06 -11.52 26.65
N GLY A 443 -1.97 -12.14 27.09
CA GLY A 443 -1.51 -13.44 26.63
C GLY A 443 -1.60 -14.53 27.70
N TRP A 444 -0.65 -15.46 27.64
CA TRP A 444 -0.47 -16.56 28.59
C TRP A 444 -0.47 -16.07 30.06
N GLU A 445 -1.05 -16.87 30.95
CA GLU A 445 -1.16 -16.57 32.40
C GLU A 445 -1.85 -15.24 32.74
N ASN A 446 -2.71 -14.72 31.86
CA ASN A 446 -3.37 -13.42 32.03
C ASN A 446 -2.37 -12.27 32.19
N ARG A 447 -1.18 -12.40 31.60
CA ARG A 447 -0.14 -11.37 31.58
C ARG A 447 -0.31 -10.48 30.36
N CYS A 448 0.13 -9.24 30.50
CA CYS A 448 0.01 -8.21 29.48
C CYS A 448 1.32 -8.01 28.72
N VAL A 449 1.22 -7.76 27.41
CA VAL A 449 2.32 -7.22 26.62
C VAL A 449 2.65 -5.82 27.14
N GLU A 450 3.90 -5.60 27.51
CA GLU A 450 4.37 -4.40 28.17
C GLU A 450 5.62 -3.83 27.51
N VAL A 451 5.66 -2.50 27.39
CA VAL A 451 6.89 -1.72 27.19
C VAL A 451 7.65 -1.65 28.52
N PRO A 452 8.88 -2.20 28.63
CA PRO A 452 9.60 -2.30 29.89
C PRO A 452 9.69 -0.98 30.67
N GLY A 453 9.06 -0.95 31.84
CA GLY A 453 9.02 0.22 32.72
C GLY A 453 8.24 1.42 32.17
N ALA A 454 7.36 1.22 31.18
CA ALA A 454 6.61 2.28 30.50
C ALA A 454 7.49 3.41 29.92
N ARG A 455 8.75 3.08 29.57
CA ARG A 455 9.68 4.02 28.95
C ARG A 455 9.58 3.89 27.43
N SER A 456 9.25 4.97 26.73
CA SER A 456 9.17 5.03 25.26
C SER A 456 10.57 5.08 24.64
N VAL A 457 11.39 4.07 24.94
CA VAL A 457 12.75 3.93 24.42
C VAL A 457 12.71 3.06 23.18
N ASP A 458 13.36 3.56 22.13
CA ASP A 458 13.52 2.86 20.87
C ASP A 458 14.39 1.60 21.02
N GLY A 459 14.00 0.49 20.41
CA GLY A 459 14.70 -0.80 20.51
C GLY A 459 14.41 -1.58 21.80
N ALA A 460 13.51 -1.08 22.66
CA ALA A 460 13.17 -1.77 23.89
C ALA A 460 12.43 -3.09 23.59
N GLN A 461 13.07 -4.24 23.85
CA GLN A 461 12.44 -5.55 23.67
C GLN A 461 11.21 -5.66 24.58
N LEU A 462 10.06 -5.94 23.97
CA LEU A 462 8.78 -6.08 24.66
C LEU A 462 8.77 -7.32 25.54
N GLN A 463 7.99 -7.24 26.61
CA GLN A 463 7.92 -8.29 27.61
C GLN A 463 6.49 -8.61 28.04
N MET A 464 6.33 -9.78 28.64
CA MET A 464 5.15 -10.13 29.43
C MET A 464 5.31 -9.56 30.83
N ALA A 465 4.27 -8.91 31.33
CA ALA A 465 4.21 -8.39 32.70
C ALA A 465 2.84 -8.67 33.32
N ARG A 466 2.73 -8.59 34.64
CA ARG A 466 1.42 -8.62 35.29
C ARG A 466 0.58 -7.45 34.77
N CYS A 467 -0.67 -7.68 34.40
CA CYS A 467 -1.57 -6.60 34.01
C CYS A 467 -1.83 -5.65 35.20
N VAL A 468 -1.58 -4.35 34.99
CA VAL A 468 -1.75 -3.29 35.99
C VAL A 468 -2.69 -2.22 35.42
N SER A 469 -3.81 -1.98 36.12
CA SER A 469 -4.77 -0.95 35.72
C SER A 469 -4.09 0.42 35.66
N GLY A 470 -4.33 1.17 34.58
CA GLY A 470 -3.77 2.50 34.38
C GLY A 470 -2.32 2.53 33.87
N ASN A 471 -1.59 1.41 33.83
CA ASN A 471 -0.22 1.38 33.32
C ASN A 471 -0.20 1.70 31.81
N VAL A 472 0.38 2.84 31.46
CA VAL A 472 0.45 3.34 30.07
C VAL A 472 1.33 2.47 29.17
N GLY A 473 2.33 1.77 29.73
CA GLY A 473 3.20 0.85 28.98
C GLY A 473 2.52 -0.46 28.60
N GLN A 474 1.31 -0.71 29.10
CA GLN A 474 0.50 -1.88 28.75
C GLN A 474 -0.67 -1.52 27.82
N LYS A 475 -0.80 -0.26 27.40
CA LYS A 475 -1.87 0.18 26.51
C LYS A 475 -1.41 0.08 25.06
N TRP A 476 -2.11 -0.78 24.31
CA TRP A 476 -1.87 -0.98 22.89
C TRP A 476 -3.09 -0.54 22.09
N SER A 477 -2.84 0.21 21.03
CA SER A 477 -3.84 0.57 20.02
C SER A 477 -3.46 -0.05 18.69
N PHE A 478 -4.45 -0.41 17.88
CA PHE A 478 -4.21 -0.85 16.50
C PHE A 478 -4.55 0.30 15.57
N SER A 479 -3.60 0.69 14.73
CA SER A 479 -3.79 1.72 13.72
C SER A 479 -3.03 1.35 12.47
N LYS A 480 -3.70 1.35 11.31
CA LYS A 480 -3.09 1.10 9.99
C LYS A 480 -2.22 -0.18 9.93
N GLY A 481 -2.65 -1.25 10.59
CA GLY A 481 -1.93 -2.53 10.62
C GLY A 481 -0.78 -2.57 11.63
N THR A 482 -0.54 -1.51 12.38
CA THR A 482 0.50 -1.47 13.41
C THR A 482 -0.07 -1.47 14.82
N MET A 483 0.63 -2.10 15.75
CA MET A 483 0.34 -2.04 17.19
C MET A 483 1.15 -0.91 17.82
N MET A 484 0.48 0.13 18.33
CA MET A 484 1.12 1.32 18.88
C MET A 484 1.01 1.39 20.40
N ALA A 485 2.12 1.76 21.05
CA ALA A 485 2.20 2.06 22.48
C ALA A 485 3.15 3.23 22.71
N LEU A 486 2.78 4.15 23.61
CA LEU A 486 3.63 5.28 24.01
C LEU A 486 4.16 6.15 22.84
N GLY A 487 3.39 6.28 21.77
CA GLY A 487 3.77 7.04 20.56
C GLY A 487 4.70 6.29 19.59
N LYS A 488 5.04 5.03 19.89
CA LYS A 488 5.89 4.15 19.08
C LYS A 488 5.13 2.89 18.65
N CYS A 489 5.77 2.05 17.85
CA CYS A 489 5.19 0.91 17.17
C CYS A 489 5.87 -0.40 17.62
N MET A 490 5.09 -1.48 17.75
CA MET A 490 5.63 -2.85 17.83
C MET A 490 6.37 -3.15 16.53
N ASP A 491 7.51 -3.81 16.63
CA ASP A 491 8.47 -3.95 15.55
C ASP A 491 9.22 -5.29 15.65
N LEU A 492 9.49 -5.93 14.51
CA LEU A 492 10.46 -7.01 14.42
C LEU A 492 11.86 -6.41 14.44
N ALA A 493 12.64 -6.71 15.48
CA ALA A 493 13.97 -6.13 15.65
C ALA A 493 14.81 -6.33 14.39
N TRP A 494 15.33 -5.22 13.86
CA TRP A 494 16.15 -5.19 12.64
C TRP A 494 15.45 -5.74 11.39
N ALA A 495 14.12 -5.76 11.37
CA ALA A 495 13.35 -6.47 10.34
C ALA A 495 13.78 -7.95 10.18
N GLY A 496 14.20 -8.59 11.26
CA GLY A 496 14.56 -10.01 11.26
C GLY A 496 13.37 -10.89 10.88
N THR A 497 13.62 -11.90 10.03
CA THR A 497 12.59 -12.83 9.53
C THR A 497 12.68 -14.22 10.15
N THR A 498 13.75 -14.51 10.88
CA THR A 498 14.03 -15.82 11.45
C THR A 498 13.36 -15.99 12.81
N ASP A 499 13.08 -17.24 13.16
CA ASP A 499 12.62 -17.62 14.50
C ASP A 499 13.63 -17.13 15.55
N GLY A 500 13.12 -16.54 16.64
CA GLY A 500 13.93 -15.94 17.69
C GLY A 500 14.23 -14.45 17.51
N THR A 501 13.81 -13.82 16.41
CA THR A 501 13.91 -12.36 16.24
C THR A 501 13.16 -11.65 17.37
N ALA A 502 13.78 -10.70 18.05
CA ALA A 502 13.13 -10.00 19.16
C ALA A 502 11.94 -9.14 18.68
N ILE A 503 10.85 -9.12 19.45
CA ILE A 503 9.79 -8.12 19.26
C ILE A 503 10.12 -6.91 20.13
N GLN A 504 10.22 -5.73 19.53
CA GLN A 504 10.64 -4.50 20.19
C GLN A 504 9.65 -3.35 19.99
N LEU A 505 9.87 -2.27 20.73
CA LEU A 505 9.26 -0.97 20.49
C LEU A 505 10.18 -0.13 19.60
N ALA A 506 9.70 0.40 18.49
CA ALA A 506 10.48 1.25 17.59
C ALA A 506 9.69 2.48 17.10
N ASP A 507 10.39 3.51 16.61
CA ASP A 507 9.77 4.61 15.90
C ASP A 507 8.95 4.12 14.72
N CYS A 508 7.74 4.67 14.60
CA CYS A 508 6.79 4.26 13.60
C CYS A 508 7.27 4.67 12.20
N ASN A 509 7.67 3.70 11.39
CA ASN A 509 8.15 3.88 10.03
C ASN A 509 7.20 3.26 8.98
N GLY A 510 6.14 2.58 9.41
CA GLY A 510 5.13 1.99 8.54
C GLY A 510 5.62 0.82 7.67
N GLY A 511 6.87 0.38 7.86
CA GLY A 511 7.46 -0.75 7.17
C GLY A 511 6.81 -2.07 7.58
N TRP A 512 7.01 -3.11 6.77
CA TRP A 512 6.42 -4.44 6.96
C TRP A 512 6.78 -5.09 8.32
N ALA A 513 7.95 -4.76 8.89
CA ALA A 513 8.38 -5.22 10.20
C ALA A 513 7.49 -4.69 11.35
N GLN A 514 6.71 -3.64 11.10
CA GLN A 514 5.78 -3.03 12.05
C GLN A 514 4.31 -3.37 11.74
N GLN A 515 4.08 -4.28 10.81
CA GLN A 515 2.75 -4.73 10.43
C GLN A 515 2.39 -5.99 11.22
N PHE A 516 1.32 -5.92 12.00
CA PHE A 516 0.82 -6.99 12.85
C PHE A 516 -0.70 -7.09 12.77
N ARG A 517 -1.19 -8.31 12.58
CA ARG A 517 -2.62 -8.62 12.51
C ARG A 517 -2.99 -9.56 13.65
N LEU A 518 -3.92 -9.13 14.50
CA LEU A 518 -4.58 -10.03 15.46
C LEU A 518 -5.64 -10.85 14.70
N THR A 519 -5.48 -12.17 14.66
CA THR A 519 -6.42 -13.10 14.02
C THR A 519 -7.61 -13.40 14.94
N SER A 520 -8.69 -13.95 14.38
CA SER A 520 -9.82 -14.47 15.17
C SER A 520 -9.43 -15.66 16.05
N ALA A 521 -8.38 -16.39 15.67
CA ALA A 521 -7.80 -17.48 16.44
C ALA A 521 -6.88 -17.01 17.59
N GLY A 522 -6.75 -15.69 17.77
CA GLY A 522 -5.97 -15.08 18.85
C GLY A 522 -4.48 -14.94 18.57
N ASP A 523 -4.02 -15.15 17.34
CA ASP A 523 -2.60 -14.99 16.99
C ASP A 523 -2.31 -13.54 16.62
N ILE A 524 -1.17 -13.00 17.03
CA ILE A 524 -0.65 -11.74 16.49
C ILE A 524 0.39 -12.12 15.43
N VAL A 525 0.04 -11.96 14.16
CA VAL A 525 0.85 -12.42 13.01
C VAL A 525 1.51 -11.24 12.33
N ASN A 526 2.79 -11.34 11.99
CA ASN A 526 3.41 -10.46 11.01
C ASN A 526 3.08 -10.97 9.59
N PRO A 527 2.30 -10.25 8.77
CA PRO A 527 1.82 -10.76 7.48
C PRO A 527 2.92 -11.00 6.42
N HIS A 528 4.10 -10.41 6.58
CA HIS A 528 5.19 -10.56 5.62
C HIS A 528 6.00 -11.83 5.88
N THR A 529 6.18 -12.22 7.13
CA THR A 529 6.91 -13.44 7.50
C THR A 529 6.02 -14.65 7.71
N ASP A 530 4.70 -14.44 7.80
CA ASP A 530 3.69 -15.44 8.21
C ASP A 530 4.04 -16.12 9.55
N LYS A 531 4.63 -15.34 10.46
CA LYS A 531 5.07 -15.77 11.79
C LYS A 531 4.36 -15.01 12.90
N CYS A 532 4.31 -15.62 14.07
CA CYS A 532 3.53 -15.19 15.21
C CYS A 532 4.42 -14.49 16.26
N VAL A 533 3.84 -13.52 16.96
CA VAL A 533 4.39 -13.01 18.22
C VAL A 533 4.23 -14.11 19.28
N ASP A 534 5.35 -14.48 19.87
CA ASP A 534 5.53 -15.64 20.73
C ASP A 534 6.22 -15.24 22.04
N ILE A 535 5.83 -15.86 23.15
CA ILE A 535 6.54 -15.74 24.42
C ILE A 535 7.68 -16.76 24.41
N ARG A 536 8.90 -16.25 24.29
CA ARG A 536 10.12 -17.05 24.20
C ARG A 536 10.30 -17.95 25.40
N ASP A 537 10.45 -19.25 25.13
CA ASP A 537 10.73 -20.28 26.13
C ASP A 537 9.76 -20.25 27.32
N TRP A 538 8.50 -19.82 27.10
CA TRP A 538 7.49 -19.59 28.14
C TRP A 538 7.91 -18.60 29.25
N GLY A 539 8.93 -17.79 28.97
CA GLY A 539 9.49 -16.80 29.88
C GLY A 539 8.76 -15.47 29.83
N THR A 540 9.52 -14.38 29.76
CA THR A 540 8.96 -13.02 29.75
C THR A 540 9.26 -12.24 28.48
N ARG A 541 10.16 -12.67 27.62
CA ARG A 541 10.56 -11.93 26.42
C ARG A 541 9.70 -12.32 25.23
N LEU A 542 9.33 -11.34 24.41
CA LEU A 542 8.63 -11.60 23.16
C LEU A 542 9.61 -11.79 22.00
N GLN A 543 9.27 -12.72 21.11
CA GLN A 543 9.99 -13.05 19.90
C GLN A 543 9.04 -13.29 18.73
N LEU A 544 9.59 -13.27 17.51
CA LEU A 544 8.98 -13.81 16.32
C LEU A 544 9.24 -15.32 16.27
N TRP A 545 8.20 -16.10 16.01
CA TRP A 545 8.33 -17.55 15.90
C TRP A 545 7.33 -18.13 14.89
N THR A 546 7.67 -19.28 14.31
CA THR A 546 6.75 -20.05 13.48
C THR A 546 5.42 -20.27 14.22
N CYS A 547 4.31 -19.94 13.56
CA CYS A 547 2.99 -20.09 14.14
C CYS A 547 2.69 -21.58 14.39
N SER A 548 2.57 -21.96 15.66
CA SER A 548 2.34 -23.35 16.10
C SER A 548 0.96 -23.53 16.73
N GLY A 549 0.24 -22.43 17.00
CA GLY A 549 -1.06 -22.44 17.66
C GLY A 549 -0.99 -22.75 19.17
N THR A 550 0.20 -22.81 19.75
CA THR A 550 0.41 -23.04 21.19
C THR A 550 -0.03 -21.84 22.03
N ALA A 551 -0.31 -22.08 23.31
CA ALA A 551 -0.91 -21.06 24.18
C ALA A 551 -0.02 -19.84 24.44
N ASN A 552 1.30 -19.98 24.31
CA ASN A 552 2.27 -18.89 24.39
C ASN A 552 2.27 -17.96 23.15
N GLN A 553 1.42 -18.23 22.15
CA GLN A 553 1.16 -17.40 20.96
C GLN A 553 -0.26 -16.85 20.91
N LYS A 554 -1.06 -17.04 21.97
CA LYS A 554 -2.47 -16.64 22.02
C LYS A 554 -2.67 -15.36 22.80
N TRP A 555 -3.39 -14.45 22.19
CA TRP A 555 -3.56 -13.06 22.61
C TRP A 555 -5.02 -12.65 22.52
N ARG A 556 -5.45 -11.79 23.45
CA ARG A 556 -6.77 -11.16 23.42
C ARG A 556 -6.70 -9.72 23.92
N ARG A 557 -7.61 -8.90 23.45
CA ARG A 557 -7.79 -7.54 23.95
C ARG A 557 -8.46 -7.57 25.32
N GLY A 558 -7.95 -6.76 26.25
CA GLY A 558 -8.51 -6.54 27.58
C GLY A 558 -9.63 -5.50 27.65
#